data_AF-C9ZWL0-F1
#
_entry.id   AF-C9ZWL0-F1
#
_cell.length_a   1.000
_cell.length_b   1.000
_cell.length_c   1.000
_cell.angle_alpha   90.00
_cell.angle_beta   90.00
_cell.angle_gamma   90.00
#
_symmetry.space_group_name_H-M   'P 1'
#
loop_
_entity.id
_entity.type
_entity.pdbx_description
1 polymer ?
#
loop_
_entity_poly.entity_id
_entity_poly.type
_entity_poly.pdbx_seq_one_letter_code
_entity_poly.pdbx_strand_id
1 'polypeptide(L)'
;MLPTNDVCSFSRRKIGEGGSWGVESELVMSRKTFLWLQFAVTAFPNVSYIVKGDDDVFVRVPQYLADLRVMPRNGLYMGRVYGATFFWRSGGIPFAAGYFTTFSRDVAEAVASYRPLERLLKAPYSIWRMRQYLSMSVLHEDVMTALVLQDKIRYKGLIIVDAAPCHFHNAGKGDVAQHFTSVCLPPCDGKLGPFLRTIRRRFGGTAKLPCWPEEENNYLTRNSPVYIVYVIHPVKP
;
A
#
# COMPACT_ATOMS: atom_id res chain seq x y z
N MET A 1 19.14 -0.27 -14.80
CA MET A 1 18.57 1.09 -14.73
C MET A 1 17.07 0.99 -14.92
N LEU A 2 16.26 1.57 -14.04
CA LEU A 2 14.81 1.64 -14.20
C LEU A 2 14.50 2.89 -15.04
N PRO A 3 14.18 2.79 -16.35
CA PRO A 3 13.80 3.95 -17.13
C PRO A 3 12.37 4.30 -16.73
N THR A 4 12.25 5.11 -15.68
CA THR A 4 10.99 5.68 -15.20
C THR A 4 11.07 7.17 -15.45
N ASN A 5 11.19 7.54 -16.72
CA ASN A 5 10.99 8.94 -17.08
C ASN A 5 9.55 9.29 -16.70
N ASP A 6 9.41 10.27 -15.82
CA ASP A 6 8.13 10.90 -15.58
C ASP A 6 7.62 11.44 -16.91
N VAL A 7 6.47 10.93 -17.34
CA VAL A 7 5.82 11.45 -18.53
C VAL A 7 5.23 12.79 -18.14
N CYS A 8 5.51 13.82 -18.94
CA CYS A 8 4.95 15.14 -18.72
C CYS A 8 3.42 15.02 -18.73
N SER A 9 2.76 15.29 -17.61
CA SER A 9 1.31 15.17 -17.53
C SER A 9 0.69 16.20 -18.48
N PHE A 10 0.07 15.76 -19.57
CA PHE A 10 -0.67 16.64 -20.49
C PHE A 10 -1.98 17.18 -19.88
N SER A 11 -2.24 16.91 -18.60
CA SER A 11 -3.40 17.47 -17.92
C SER A 11 -3.15 18.96 -17.62
N ARG A 12 -4.18 19.79 -17.83
CA ARG A 12 -4.19 21.22 -17.44
C ARG A 12 -4.31 21.41 -15.91
N ARG A 13 -3.95 20.38 -15.14
CA ARG A 13 -4.05 20.33 -13.68
C ARG A 13 -2.95 21.17 -13.07
N LYS A 14 -3.25 21.82 -11.95
CA LYS A 14 -2.24 22.52 -11.15
C LYS A 14 -1.63 21.54 -10.16
N ILE A 15 -0.31 21.66 -9.95
CA ILE A 15 0.42 20.92 -8.90
C ILE A 15 -0.35 21.04 -7.57
N GLY A 16 -0.59 19.90 -6.92
CA GLY A 16 -1.36 19.81 -5.67
C GLY A 16 -2.87 19.60 -5.83
N GLU A 17 -3.41 19.57 -7.05
CA GLU A 17 -4.81 19.19 -7.27
C GLU A 17 -5.02 17.67 -7.18
N GLY A 18 -6.07 17.25 -6.48
CA GLY A 18 -6.46 15.84 -6.41
C GLY A 18 -7.07 15.30 -7.72
N GLY A 19 -6.94 13.99 -7.91
CA GLY A 19 -7.55 13.23 -9.02
C GLY A 19 -6.54 12.72 -10.03
N SER A 20 -7.05 12.16 -11.15
CA SER A 20 -6.19 11.56 -12.17
C SER A 20 -5.45 12.61 -13.00
N TRP A 21 -4.15 12.37 -13.21
CA TRP A 21 -3.23 13.24 -13.95
C TRP A 21 -3.14 12.89 -15.44
N GLY A 22 -3.89 11.87 -15.88
CA GLY A 22 -3.93 11.39 -17.26
C GLY A 22 -3.47 9.94 -17.39
N VAL A 23 -3.89 9.28 -18.46
CA VAL A 23 -3.64 7.85 -18.72
C VAL A 23 -2.15 7.48 -18.64
N GLU A 24 -1.29 8.33 -19.20
CA GLU A 24 0.16 8.08 -19.21
C GLU A 24 0.75 8.14 -17.80
N SER A 25 0.35 9.14 -17.01
CA SER A 25 0.77 9.29 -15.62
C SER A 25 0.34 8.11 -14.77
N GLU A 26 -0.92 7.69 -14.84
CA GLU A 26 -1.42 6.53 -14.10
C GLU A 26 -0.68 5.24 -14.44
N LEU A 27 -0.40 5.05 -15.74
CA LEU A 27 0.33 3.89 -16.22
C LEU A 27 1.78 3.90 -15.75
N VAL A 28 2.42 5.08 -15.72
CA VAL A 28 3.77 5.25 -15.17
C VAL A 28 3.80 4.96 -13.68
N MET A 29 2.80 5.42 -12.91
CA MET A 29 2.69 5.11 -11.48
C MET A 29 2.59 3.60 -11.25
N SER A 30 1.69 2.92 -11.95
CA SER A 30 1.59 1.45 -11.90
C SER A 30 2.90 0.74 -12.30
N ARG A 31 3.62 1.24 -13.32
CA ARG A 31 4.95 0.72 -13.67
C ARG A 31 5.96 0.95 -12.54
N LYS A 32 6.01 2.14 -11.96
CA LYS A 32 6.90 2.47 -10.83
C LYS A 32 6.63 1.55 -9.65
N THR A 33 5.37 1.38 -9.27
CA THR A 33 4.96 0.47 -8.19
C THR A 33 5.40 -0.98 -8.47
N PHE A 34 5.17 -1.50 -9.68
CA PHE A 34 5.64 -2.84 -10.04
C PHE A 34 7.17 -2.98 -10.00
N LEU A 35 7.89 -2.02 -10.57
CA LEU A 35 9.36 -2.04 -10.60
C LEU A 35 9.95 -1.88 -9.21
N TRP A 36 9.35 -1.08 -8.34
CA TRP A 36 9.71 -0.97 -6.93
C TRP A 36 9.59 -2.32 -6.23
N LEU A 37 8.46 -3.02 -6.37
CA LEU A 37 8.28 -4.34 -5.77
C LEU A 37 9.27 -5.37 -6.33
N GLN A 38 9.46 -5.39 -7.66
CA GLN A 38 10.44 -6.28 -8.32
C GLN A 38 11.87 -6.03 -7.83
N PHE A 39 12.25 -4.77 -7.70
CA PHE A 39 13.55 -4.38 -7.16
C PHE A 39 13.67 -4.78 -5.68
N ALA A 40 12.71 -4.41 -4.85
CA ALA A 40 12.78 -4.61 -3.40
C ALA A 40 12.86 -6.09 -3.00
N VAL A 41 12.05 -6.95 -3.64
CA VAL A 41 12.08 -8.41 -3.41
C VAL A 41 13.43 -9.01 -3.77
N THR A 42 14.09 -8.47 -4.80
CA THR A 42 15.39 -8.95 -5.31
C THR A 42 16.56 -8.43 -4.48
N ALA A 43 16.57 -7.12 -4.19
CA ALA A 43 17.66 -6.43 -3.51
C ALA A 43 17.69 -6.73 -2.00
N PHE A 44 16.52 -6.99 -1.40
CA PHE A 44 16.37 -7.20 0.04
C PHE A 44 15.77 -8.57 0.33
N PRO A 45 16.51 -9.68 0.14
CA PRO A 45 15.96 -11.02 0.27
C PRO A 45 15.49 -11.37 1.70
N ASN A 46 16.06 -10.72 2.72
CA ASN A 46 15.85 -11.07 4.12
C ASN A 46 14.84 -10.16 4.87
N VAL A 47 14.11 -9.29 4.16
CA VAL A 47 13.10 -8.43 4.81
C VAL A 47 11.77 -9.17 4.98
N SER A 48 11.05 -8.92 6.07
CA SER A 48 9.69 -9.46 6.24
C SER A 48 8.63 -8.64 5.51
N TYR A 49 8.86 -7.34 5.36
CA TYR A 49 7.89 -6.38 4.85
C TYR A 49 8.52 -5.49 3.79
N ILE A 50 7.73 -5.13 2.78
CA ILE A 50 8.05 -4.14 1.76
C ILE A 50 6.96 -3.09 1.80
N VAL A 51 7.35 -1.82 1.83
CA VAL A 51 6.43 -0.69 1.92
C VAL A 51 6.58 0.15 0.67
N LYS A 52 5.46 0.62 0.14
CA LYS A 52 5.41 1.73 -0.83
C LYS A 52 4.75 2.91 -0.12
N GLY A 53 5.36 4.08 -0.25
CA GLY A 53 4.79 5.34 0.23
C GLY A 53 4.99 6.46 -0.79
N ASP A 54 4.08 7.41 -0.81
CA ASP A 54 4.25 8.69 -1.52
C ASP A 54 5.16 9.64 -0.73
N ASP A 55 5.70 10.64 -1.41
CA ASP A 55 6.61 11.64 -0.85
C ASP A 55 5.91 12.71 0.00
N ASP A 56 4.58 12.72 0.00
CA ASP A 56 3.70 13.60 0.78
C ASP A 56 3.09 12.90 2.02
N VAL A 57 3.61 11.74 2.41
CA VAL A 57 3.15 10.97 3.58
C VAL A 57 4.05 11.15 4.80
N PHE A 58 3.41 11.32 5.96
CA PHE A 58 4.09 11.34 7.26
C PHE A 58 3.85 10.04 8.02
N VAL A 59 4.96 9.41 8.45
CA VAL A 59 4.92 8.12 9.15
C VAL A 59 5.54 8.27 10.54
N ARG A 60 4.79 7.86 11.57
CA ARG A 60 5.33 7.71 12.93
C ARG A 60 6.17 6.43 13.02
N VAL A 61 7.41 6.49 12.53
CA VAL A 61 8.27 5.30 12.35
C VAL A 61 8.33 4.37 13.58
N PRO A 62 8.55 4.85 14.83
CA PRO A 62 8.60 3.96 15.99
C PRO A 62 7.29 3.18 16.22
N GLN A 63 6.15 3.86 16.11
CA GLN A 63 4.83 3.24 16.21
C GLN A 63 4.62 2.22 15.10
N TYR A 64 4.88 2.63 13.86
CA TYR A 64 4.73 1.79 12.69
C TYR A 64 5.58 0.52 12.76
N LEU A 65 6.84 0.63 13.18
CA LEU A 65 7.72 -0.53 13.40
C LEU A 65 7.19 -1.48 14.47
N ALA A 66 6.60 -0.93 15.52
CA ALA A 66 6.10 -1.71 16.62
C ALA A 66 4.75 -2.39 16.27
N ASP A 67 3.91 -1.74 15.46
CA ASP A 67 2.75 -2.34 14.79
C ASP A 67 3.15 -3.53 13.91
N LEU A 68 4.21 -3.39 13.12
CA LEU A 68 4.72 -4.49 12.28
C LEU A 68 5.24 -5.69 13.09
N ARG A 69 5.59 -5.54 14.38
CA ARG A 69 6.04 -6.67 15.21
C ARG A 69 4.93 -7.67 15.46
N VAL A 70 3.68 -7.22 15.48
CA VAL A 70 2.50 -8.05 15.78
C VAL A 70 1.72 -8.45 14.54
N MET A 71 2.14 -7.98 13.36
CA MET A 71 1.52 -8.35 12.10
C MET A 71 1.97 -9.72 11.60
N PRO A 72 1.13 -10.41 10.79
CA PRO A 72 1.53 -11.60 10.07
C PRO A 72 2.79 -11.34 9.23
N ARG A 73 3.73 -12.28 9.23
CA ARG A 73 4.95 -12.19 8.39
C ARG A 73 4.72 -12.61 6.94
N ASN A 74 3.62 -13.31 6.69
CA ASN A 74 3.21 -13.81 5.38
C ASN A 74 1.74 -13.42 5.13
N GLY A 75 1.38 -13.24 3.86
CA GLY A 75 0.03 -12.90 3.43
C GLY A 75 -0.45 -11.48 3.76
N LEU A 76 0.38 -10.60 4.34
CA LEU A 76 -0.04 -9.25 4.73
C LEU A 76 -0.18 -8.32 3.52
N TYR A 77 -1.34 -7.65 3.43
CA TYR A 77 -1.59 -6.50 2.57
C TYR A 77 -2.31 -5.43 3.41
N MET A 78 -1.58 -4.39 3.80
CA MET A 78 -2.02 -3.42 4.81
C MET A 78 -1.92 -1.99 4.30
N GLY A 79 -2.92 -1.17 4.64
CA GLY A 79 -2.96 0.27 4.37
C GLY A 79 -4.37 0.78 4.66
N ARG A 80 -4.68 2.01 4.28
CA ARG A 80 -6.07 2.51 4.39
C ARG A 80 -6.94 1.82 3.35
N VAL A 81 -7.93 1.04 3.75
CA VAL A 81 -8.68 0.20 2.82
C VAL A 81 -9.92 0.91 2.28
N TYR A 82 -10.04 0.91 0.95
CA TYR A 82 -11.20 1.38 0.20
C TYR A 82 -11.77 0.25 -0.66
N GLY A 83 -12.94 0.47 -1.29
CA GLY A 83 -13.58 -0.50 -2.17
C GLY A 83 -13.60 -0.03 -3.62
N ALA A 84 -13.06 -0.82 -4.54
CA ALA A 84 -13.16 -0.60 -5.98
C ALA A 84 -14.29 -1.45 -6.56
N THR A 85 -15.24 -0.83 -7.27
CA THR A 85 -16.36 -1.53 -7.90
C THR A 85 -16.11 -1.75 -9.39
N PHE A 86 -16.50 -2.92 -9.90
CA PHE A 86 -16.35 -3.27 -11.30
C PHE A 86 -17.67 -3.83 -11.84
N PHE A 87 -18.07 -3.42 -13.04
CA PHE A 87 -19.35 -3.87 -13.64
C PHE A 87 -19.39 -5.39 -13.87
N TRP A 88 -18.24 -6.04 -14.03
CA TRP A 88 -18.11 -7.49 -14.27
C TRP A 88 -17.97 -8.32 -13.00
N ARG A 89 -18.01 -7.69 -11.81
CA ARG A 89 -17.77 -8.37 -10.53
C ARG A 89 -18.83 -7.94 -9.52
N SER A 90 -19.52 -8.93 -8.94
CA SER A 90 -20.34 -8.71 -7.76
C SER A 90 -19.45 -8.58 -6.51
N GLY A 91 -19.66 -7.52 -5.73
CA GLY A 91 -18.84 -7.17 -4.58
C GLY A 91 -17.56 -6.40 -4.97
N GLY A 92 -17.30 -5.30 -4.25
CA GLY A 92 -16.11 -4.49 -4.46
C GLY A 92 -14.82 -5.24 -4.11
N ILE A 93 -13.71 -4.80 -4.69
CA ILE A 93 -12.36 -5.24 -4.35
C ILE A 93 -11.85 -4.33 -3.24
N PRO A 94 -11.60 -4.85 -2.03
CA PRO A 94 -10.89 -4.07 -1.02
C PRO A 94 -9.45 -3.83 -1.49
N PHE A 95 -9.02 -2.57 -1.52
CA PHE A 95 -7.66 -2.17 -1.90
C PHE A 95 -7.07 -1.23 -0.85
N ALA A 96 -5.78 -1.33 -0.60
CA ALA A 96 -5.06 -0.38 0.25
C ALA A 96 -4.68 0.85 -0.57
N ALA A 97 -4.93 2.05 -0.05
CA ALA A 97 -4.69 3.30 -0.75
C ALA A 97 -3.22 3.49 -1.15
N GLY A 98 -3.02 4.05 -2.35
CA GLY A 98 -1.69 4.16 -2.97
C GLY A 98 -0.65 4.92 -2.15
N TYR A 99 -1.07 5.89 -1.34
CA TYR A 99 -0.14 6.75 -0.61
C TYR A 99 0.71 6.03 0.42
N PHE A 100 0.23 4.93 1.03
CA PHE A 100 1.04 4.15 1.96
C PHE A 100 0.49 2.74 2.10
N THR A 101 1.19 1.79 1.46
CA THR A 101 0.80 0.38 1.43
C THR A 101 1.96 -0.51 1.86
N THR A 102 1.66 -1.47 2.71
CA THR A 102 2.59 -2.47 3.24
C THR A 102 2.22 -3.85 2.75
N PHE A 103 3.23 -4.54 2.24
CA PHE A 103 3.15 -5.93 1.81
C PHE A 103 4.05 -6.76 2.71
N SER A 104 3.63 -7.96 3.09
CA SER A 104 4.63 -8.98 3.44
C SER A 104 5.42 -9.35 2.19
N ARG A 105 6.65 -9.82 2.39
CA ARG A 105 7.57 -10.10 1.28
C ARG A 105 6.98 -11.08 0.24
N ASP A 106 6.30 -12.12 0.68
CA ASP A 106 5.62 -13.12 -0.17
C ASP A 106 4.50 -12.51 -1.03
N VAL A 107 3.73 -11.56 -0.47
CA VAL A 107 2.68 -10.85 -1.21
C VAL A 107 3.29 -9.90 -2.24
N ALA A 108 4.34 -9.16 -1.86
CA ALA A 108 5.08 -8.31 -2.80
C ALA A 108 5.67 -9.13 -3.96
N GLU A 109 6.26 -10.29 -3.65
CA GLU A 109 6.79 -11.21 -4.65
C GLU A 109 5.70 -11.78 -5.56
N ALA A 110 4.52 -12.11 -5.03
CA ALA A 110 3.40 -12.58 -5.83
C ALA A 110 2.99 -11.55 -6.90
N VAL A 111 2.94 -10.26 -6.55
CA VAL A 111 2.69 -9.18 -7.53
C VAL A 111 3.84 -9.07 -8.53
N ALA A 112 5.08 -9.00 -8.03
CA ALA A 112 6.29 -8.77 -8.85
C ALA A 112 6.59 -9.93 -9.82
N SER A 113 6.16 -11.15 -9.50
CA SER A 113 6.36 -12.36 -10.32
C SER A 113 5.19 -12.66 -11.27
N TYR A 114 4.11 -11.88 -11.22
CA TYR A 114 2.93 -12.11 -12.07
C TYR A 114 3.20 -11.72 -13.54
N ARG A 115 3.67 -12.69 -14.33
CA ARG A 115 4.11 -12.50 -15.73
C ARG A 115 3.14 -11.75 -16.65
N PRO A 116 1.81 -11.94 -16.58
CA PRO A 116 0.89 -11.17 -17.42
C PRO A 116 0.98 -9.66 -17.14
N LEU A 117 1.09 -9.26 -15.87
CA LEU A 117 1.27 -7.86 -15.49
C LEU A 117 2.66 -7.35 -15.88
N GLU A 118 3.71 -8.13 -15.61
CA GLU A 118 5.08 -7.77 -15.98
C GLU A 118 5.20 -7.46 -17.48
N ARG A 119 4.68 -8.34 -18.34
CA ARG A 119 4.70 -8.15 -19.80
C ARG A 119 3.94 -6.89 -20.22
N LEU A 120 2.82 -6.60 -19.56
CA LEU A 120 2.01 -5.43 -19.86
C LEU A 120 2.71 -4.13 -19.47
N LEU A 121 3.36 -4.11 -18.30
CA LEU A 121 4.04 -2.93 -17.76
C LEU A 121 5.41 -2.70 -18.42
N LYS A 122 6.13 -3.73 -18.84
CA LYS A 122 7.42 -3.57 -19.56
C LYS A 122 7.26 -3.22 -21.04
N ALA A 123 6.10 -3.47 -21.64
CA ALA A 123 5.84 -3.09 -23.02
C ALA A 123 5.72 -1.57 -23.17
N PRO A 124 6.17 -0.96 -24.29
CA PRO A 124 5.90 0.44 -24.61
C PRO A 124 4.40 0.75 -24.56
N TYR A 125 4.06 1.99 -24.23
CA TYR A 125 2.67 2.43 -24.25
C TYR A 125 2.07 2.23 -25.65
N SER A 126 0.83 1.77 -25.71
CA SER A 126 0.06 1.72 -26.94
C SER A 126 -1.42 1.85 -26.63
N ILE A 127 -2.10 2.78 -27.31
CA ILE A 127 -3.55 2.96 -27.18
C ILE A 127 -4.32 1.67 -27.48
N TRP A 128 -3.81 0.81 -28.37
CA TRP A 128 -4.40 -0.48 -28.74
C TRP A 128 -4.42 -1.49 -27.58
N ARG A 129 -3.60 -1.28 -26.54
CA ARG A 129 -3.57 -2.12 -25.33
C ARG A 129 -4.51 -1.60 -24.23
N MET A 130 -5.32 -0.58 -24.50
CA MET A 130 -6.19 0.03 -23.48
C MET A 130 -7.08 -1.00 -22.76
N ARG A 131 -7.66 -1.96 -23.50
CA ARG A 131 -8.47 -3.03 -22.90
C ARG A 131 -7.65 -3.88 -21.92
N GLN A 132 -6.37 -4.12 -22.20
CA GLN A 132 -5.48 -4.87 -21.31
C GLN A 132 -5.17 -4.06 -20.05
N TYR A 133 -4.85 -2.77 -20.20
CA TYR A 133 -4.60 -1.86 -19.06
C TYR A 133 -5.80 -1.82 -18.11
N LEU A 134 -7.01 -1.62 -18.63
CA LEU A 134 -8.24 -1.62 -17.85
C LEU A 134 -8.51 -2.99 -17.18
N SER A 135 -8.26 -4.10 -17.89
CA SER A 135 -8.48 -5.46 -17.36
C SER A 135 -7.60 -5.82 -16.16
N MET A 136 -6.47 -5.11 -15.99
CA MET A 136 -5.54 -5.23 -14.88
C MET A 136 -5.56 -4.02 -13.94
N SER A 137 -6.47 -3.06 -14.14
CA SER A 137 -6.54 -1.81 -13.36
C SER A 137 -5.24 -1.00 -13.35
N VAL A 138 -4.43 -1.08 -14.42
CA VAL A 138 -3.13 -0.38 -14.53
C VAL A 138 -3.26 1.16 -14.51
N LEU A 139 -4.47 1.70 -14.66
CA LEU A 139 -4.72 3.13 -14.51
C LEU A 139 -4.97 3.56 -13.05
N HIS A 140 -4.84 2.64 -12.09
CA HIS A 140 -4.96 2.89 -10.66
C HIS A 140 -4.03 1.90 -9.94
N GLU A 141 -2.81 2.33 -9.59
CA GLU A 141 -1.75 1.42 -9.12
C GLU A 141 -2.12 0.64 -7.85
N ASP A 142 -2.90 1.25 -6.97
CA ASP A 142 -3.38 0.68 -5.73
C ASP A 142 -4.42 -0.41 -5.97
N VAL A 143 -5.41 -0.10 -6.83
CA VAL A 143 -6.41 -1.07 -7.29
C VAL A 143 -5.76 -2.20 -8.10
N MET A 144 -4.73 -1.89 -8.90
CA MET A 144 -3.96 -2.88 -9.67
C MET A 144 -3.38 -3.96 -8.74
N THR A 145 -2.66 -3.57 -7.70
CA THR A 145 -2.05 -4.54 -6.76
C THR A 145 -3.12 -5.42 -6.10
N ALA A 146 -4.23 -4.82 -5.64
CA ALA A 146 -5.33 -5.54 -5.02
C ALA A 146 -6.04 -6.51 -5.99
N LEU A 147 -6.34 -6.07 -7.21
CA LEU A 147 -6.99 -6.86 -8.26
C LEU A 147 -6.11 -8.03 -8.69
N VAL A 148 -4.80 -7.80 -8.83
CA VAL A 148 -3.82 -8.84 -9.18
C VAL A 148 -3.78 -9.91 -8.10
N LEU A 149 -3.65 -9.52 -6.83
CA LEU A 149 -3.62 -10.46 -5.71
C LEU A 149 -4.93 -11.24 -5.56
N GLN A 150 -6.07 -10.57 -5.61
CA GLN A 150 -7.36 -11.19 -5.27
C GLN A 150 -8.01 -11.93 -6.44
N ASP A 151 -7.93 -11.42 -7.67
CA ASP A 151 -8.65 -12.02 -8.81
C ASP A 151 -7.77 -12.72 -9.81
N LYS A 152 -6.57 -12.19 -10.07
CA LYS A 152 -5.68 -12.73 -11.09
C LYS A 152 -4.87 -13.91 -10.57
N ILE A 153 -4.26 -13.72 -9.40
CA ILE A 153 -3.46 -14.74 -8.71
C ILE A 153 -4.35 -15.57 -7.79
N ARG A 154 -5.37 -14.95 -7.17
CA ARG A 154 -6.18 -15.55 -6.09
C ARG A 154 -5.28 -16.05 -4.95
N TYR A 155 -4.45 -15.13 -4.45
CA TYR A 155 -3.42 -15.42 -3.45
C TYR A 155 -4.03 -16.10 -2.20
N LYS A 156 -3.57 -17.31 -1.88
CA LYS A 156 -4.07 -18.08 -0.74
C LYS A 156 -3.51 -17.51 0.56
N GLY A 157 -4.37 -17.27 1.54
CA GLY A 157 -3.95 -16.71 2.82
C GLY A 157 -3.67 -15.21 2.78
N LEU A 158 -4.20 -14.47 1.80
CA LEU A 158 -4.14 -13.01 1.79
C LEU A 158 -4.93 -12.45 2.98
N ILE A 159 -4.27 -11.65 3.80
CA ILE A 159 -4.80 -10.95 4.97
C ILE A 159 -4.77 -9.46 4.68
N ILE A 160 -5.95 -8.87 4.50
CA ILE A 160 -6.11 -7.44 4.24
C ILE A 160 -6.36 -6.73 5.57
N VAL A 161 -5.50 -5.77 5.92
CA VAL A 161 -5.60 -4.99 7.17
C VAL A 161 -5.88 -3.53 6.84
N ASP A 162 -7.02 -3.03 7.31
CA ASP A 162 -7.38 -1.61 7.23
C ASP A 162 -6.71 -0.83 8.36
N ALA A 163 -5.77 0.02 7.99
CA ALA A 163 -5.08 0.93 8.89
C ALA A 163 -5.80 2.28 8.95
N ALA A 164 -5.74 2.94 10.11
CA ALA A 164 -6.41 4.20 10.37
C ALA A 164 -5.47 5.40 10.13
N PRO A 165 -6.02 6.62 9.94
CA PRO A 165 -5.22 7.84 10.01
C PRO A 165 -4.52 7.96 11.37
N CYS A 166 -3.25 8.42 11.39
CA CYS A 166 -2.60 8.77 12.65
C CYS A 166 -3.03 10.17 13.10
N HIS A 167 -3.26 10.33 14.40
CA HIS A 167 -3.21 11.65 15.01
C HIS A 167 -1.77 11.96 15.44
N PHE A 168 -1.26 13.13 15.04
CA PHE A 168 0.00 13.67 15.54
C PHE A 168 -0.32 14.66 16.67
N HIS A 169 0.12 14.34 17.88
CA HIS A 169 0.08 15.30 18.98
C HIS A 169 1.05 16.45 18.68
N ASN A 170 0.65 17.69 18.96
CA ASN A 170 1.41 18.92 18.68
C ASN A 170 1.64 19.26 17.19
N ALA A 171 0.77 18.83 16.27
CA ALA A 171 0.61 19.59 15.04
C ALA A 171 0.11 20.99 15.45
N GLY A 172 0.97 22.02 15.34
CA GLY A 172 0.68 23.35 15.87
C GLY A 172 -0.70 23.88 15.45
N LYS A 173 -1.30 24.76 16.25
CA LYS A 173 -2.59 25.40 15.91
C LYS A 173 -2.47 26.09 14.55
N GLY A 174 -3.17 25.58 13.55
CA GLY A 174 -3.26 26.10 12.18
C GLY A 174 -3.65 25.02 11.17
N ASP A 175 -4.06 25.42 9.96
CA ASP A 175 -4.56 24.58 8.85
C ASP A 175 -3.60 23.47 8.37
N VAL A 176 -2.39 23.41 8.94
CA VAL A 176 -1.34 22.42 8.65
C VAL A 176 -1.72 21.03 9.15
N ALA A 177 -2.54 20.91 10.21
CA ALA A 177 -2.99 19.62 10.74
C ALA A 177 -3.98 18.87 9.81
N GLN A 178 -4.57 19.55 8.83
CA GLN A 178 -5.59 18.97 7.94
C GLN A 178 -5.03 18.33 6.66
N HIS A 179 -3.72 18.44 6.40
CA HIS A 179 -3.14 18.08 5.11
C HIS A 179 -2.12 16.93 5.16
N PHE A 180 -1.92 16.30 6.31
CA PHE A 180 -0.97 15.20 6.43
C PHE A 180 -1.65 13.84 6.26
N THR A 181 -1.32 13.17 5.17
CA THR A 181 -1.65 11.77 4.97
C THR A 181 -0.77 10.93 5.90
N SER A 182 -1.38 10.09 6.73
CA SER A 182 -0.66 9.26 7.70
C SER A 182 -1.37 7.94 7.95
N VAL A 183 -0.60 6.92 8.36
CA VAL A 183 -1.11 5.56 8.57
C VAL A 183 -0.59 4.98 9.89
N CYS A 184 -1.52 4.63 10.77
CA CYS A 184 -1.29 3.96 12.06
C CYS A 184 -2.33 2.87 12.26
N LEU A 185 -2.03 1.86 13.09
CA LEU A 185 -3.11 1.06 13.66
C LEU A 185 -3.95 1.91 14.62
N PRO A 186 -5.29 1.76 14.65
CA PRO A 186 -6.12 2.47 15.59
C PRO A 186 -5.79 2.07 17.05
N PRO A 187 -5.90 2.99 18.02
CA PRO A 187 -5.72 2.67 19.44
C PRO A 187 -6.74 1.65 19.95
N CYS A 188 -6.42 0.99 21.07
CA CYS A 188 -7.23 0.00 21.80
C CYS A 188 -8.60 0.48 22.32
N ASP A 189 -9.20 1.56 21.82
CA ASP A 189 -10.45 2.01 22.40
C ASP A 189 -11.54 0.96 22.17
N GLY A 190 -12.27 0.61 23.24
CA GLY A 190 -13.27 -0.47 23.32
C GLY A 190 -14.42 -0.43 22.31
N LYS A 191 -14.35 0.45 21.31
CA LYS A 191 -15.20 0.55 20.13
C LYS A 191 -14.71 -0.33 18.96
N LEU A 192 -13.69 -1.18 19.14
CA LEU A 192 -13.28 -2.23 18.18
C LEU A 192 -14.27 -3.39 18.02
N GLY A 193 -15.44 -3.31 18.66
CA GLY A 193 -16.50 -4.32 18.59
C GLY A 193 -16.92 -4.71 17.16
N PRO A 194 -17.07 -3.78 16.19
CA PRO A 194 -17.42 -4.13 14.81
C PRO A 194 -16.24 -4.63 13.97
N PHE A 195 -15.04 -4.07 14.15
CA PHE A 195 -13.82 -4.38 13.38
C PHE A 195 -13.34 -5.82 13.62
N LEU A 196 -13.30 -6.25 14.88
CA LEU A 196 -12.98 -7.63 15.24
C LEU A 196 -14.10 -8.62 14.87
N ARG A 197 -15.37 -8.19 14.83
CA ARG A 197 -16.51 -9.05 14.44
C ARG A 197 -16.51 -9.40 12.95
N THR A 198 -16.12 -8.48 12.08
CA THR A 198 -16.04 -8.73 10.63
C THR A 198 -14.92 -9.70 10.27
N ILE A 199 -13.77 -9.63 10.96
CA ILE A 199 -12.67 -10.59 10.78
C ILE A 199 -13.05 -11.96 11.39
N ARG A 200 -13.68 -11.97 12.56
CA ARG A 200 -14.09 -13.20 13.29
C ARG A 200 -15.23 -13.99 12.64
N ARG A 201 -16.13 -13.34 11.87
CA ARG A 201 -17.22 -14.02 11.14
C ARG A 201 -16.77 -14.66 9.83
N ARG A 202 -15.66 -14.21 9.24
CA ARG A 202 -15.22 -14.66 7.90
C ARG A 202 -14.07 -15.67 7.93
N PHE A 203 -13.30 -15.69 9.02
CA PHE A 203 -12.19 -16.62 9.21
C PHE A 203 -12.37 -17.36 10.53
N GLY A 204 -12.86 -18.61 10.45
CA GLY A 204 -12.88 -19.54 11.57
C GLY A 204 -11.46 -19.87 12.01
N GLY A 205 -10.91 -19.06 12.91
CA GLY A 205 -9.57 -19.20 13.46
C GLY A 205 -9.25 -18.05 14.39
N THR A 206 -8.95 -18.36 15.65
CA THR A 206 -8.65 -17.38 16.70
C THR A 206 -7.27 -16.75 16.49
N ALA A 207 -7.22 -15.60 15.82
CA ALA A 207 -6.11 -14.65 15.96
C ALA A 207 -6.65 -13.36 16.60
N LYS A 208 -6.39 -13.17 17.89
CA LYS A 208 -6.46 -11.85 18.51
C LYS A 208 -5.24 -11.08 18.02
N LEU A 209 -5.43 -10.09 17.14
CA LEU A 209 -4.40 -9.08 16.90
C LEU A 209 -4.22 -8.27 18.19
N PRO A 210 -3.01 -8.17 18.76
CA PRO A 210 -2.78 -7.36 19.94
C PRO A 210 -2.91 -5.88 19.52
N CYS A 211 -3.75 -5.16 20.23
CA CYS A 211 -3.95 -3.72 20.05
C CYS A 211 -3.04 -2.98 21.07
N TRP A 212 -2.71 -1.71 20.83
CA TRP A 212 -1.81 -0.91 21.70
C TRP A 212 -2.50 -0.36 22.95
N PRO A 213 -2.03 -0.66 24.19
CA PRO A 213 -2.39 0.10 25.37
C PRO A 213 -1.78 1.51 25.30
N GLU A 214 -2.51 2.51 25.80
CA GLU A 214 -2.15 3.94 25.78
C GLU A 214 -0.88 4.29 26.58
N GLU A 215 -0.35 3.34 27.36
CA GLU A 215 0.84 3.51 28.19
C GLU A 215 1.84 2.41 27.88
N GLU A 216 2.97 2.75 27.25
CA GLU A 216 4.33 2.30 27.66
C GLU A 216 5.37 2.63 26.57
N ASN A 217 6.15 3.68 26.83
CA ASN A 217 7.29 4.15 26.01
C ASN A 217 8.54 3.24 26.09
N ASN A 218 8.44 1.98 26.55
CA ASN A 218 9.62 1.24 27.05
C ASN A 218 9.97 -0.11 26.39
N TYR A 219 9.35 -0.52 25.28
CA TYR A 219 9.71 -1.80 24.62
C TYR A 219 10.60 -1.63 23.37
N LEU A 220 11.77 -1.02 23.54
CA LEU A 220 12.83 -0.98 22.52
C LEU A 220 13.92 -2.06 22.70
N THR A 221 13.65 -3.13 23.46
CA THR A 221 14.65 -4.18 23.71
C THR A 221 14.15 -5.57 23.29
N ARG A 222 14.18 -5.87 21.99
CA ARG A 222 14.43 -7.24 21.48
C ARG A 222 14.71 -7.23 19.98
N ASN A 223 15.88 -7.78 19.64
CA ASN A 223 16.49 -7.79 18.32
C ASN A 223 15.65 -8.53 17.28
N SER A 224 15.12 -7.78 16.31
CA SER A 224 14.82 -8.26 14.97
C SER A 224 15.05 -7.06 14.05
N PRO A 225 16.00 -7.13 13.10
CA PRO A 225 16.24 -5.99 12.23
C PRO A 225 15.07 -5.82 11.28
N VAL A 226 14.27 -4.77 11.49
CA VAL A 226 13.28 -4.30 10.51
C VAL A 226 14.00 -3.30 9.62
N TYR A 227 14.42 -3.72 8.44
CA TYR A 227 14.96 -2.82 7.43
C TYR A 227 13.80 -2.20 6.66
N ILE A 228 13.50 -0.92 6.91
CA ILE A 228 12.66 -0.12 6.02
C ILE A 228 13.59 0.60 5.05
N VAL A 229 13.47 0.28 3.77
CA VAL A 229 14.19 1.00 2.72
C VAL A 229 13.30 2.15 2.27
N TYR A 230 13.54 3.34 2.81
CA TYR A 230 13.05 4.58 2.24
C TYR A 230 13.98 4.98 1.08
N VAL A 231 13.49 4.93 -0.15
CA VAL A 231 14.17 5.60 -1.27
C VAL A 231 13.54 6.98 -1.40
N ILE A 232 14.12 7.96 -0.70
CA ILE A 232 13.83 9.37 -0.93
C ILE A 232 14.64 9.78 -2.16
N HIS A 233 13.98 10.05 -3.28
CA HIS A 233 14.64 10.75 -4.38
C HIS A 233 14.67 12.26 -4.06
N PRO A 234 15.82 12.93 -4.19
CA PRO A 234 15.89 14.37 -4.02
C PRO A 234 15.17 15.06 -5.18
N VAL A 235 14.19 15.92 -4.87
CA VAL A 235 13.74 16.98 -5.77
C VAL A 235 14.92 17.94 -5.95
N LYS A 236 15.46 18.04 -7.16
CA LYS A 236 16.42 19.09 -7.50
C LYS A 236 15.68 20.43 -7.66
N PRO A 237 16.32 21.54 -7.25
CA PRO A 237 15.71 22.88 -7.17
C PRO A 237 15.24 23.42 -8.51
#